data_AF-A0A356AMZ2-F1
#
_entry.id   AF-A0A356AMZ2-F1
#
_cell.length_a   1.000
_cell.length_b   1.000
_cell.length_c   1.000
_cell.angle_alpha   90.00
_cell.angle_beta   90.00
_cell.angle_gamma   90.00
#
_symmetry.space_group_name_H-M   'P 1'
#
loop_
_entity.id
_entity.type
_entity.pdbx_description
1 polymer ?
#
loop_
_entity_poly.entity_id
_entity_poly.type
_entity_poly.pdbx_seq_one_letter_code
_entity_poly.pdbx_strand_id
1 'polypeptide(L)' 'FQPDILCIGGGISNEGEALLRPLKEYVDREANPMNVENKTVLCLAKLGNDAGIIGAALSGEQEA' A
#
# COMPACT_ATOMS: atom_id res chain seq x y z
N PHE A 1 -14.04 3.89 5.05
CA PHE A 1 -13.27 2.78 4.44
C PHE A 1 -12.04 2.55 5.33
N GLN A 2 -11.81 1.32 5.79
CA GLN A 2 -10.65 0.92 6.60
C GLN A 2 -10.20 -0.46 6.10
N PRO A 3 -9.26 -0.53 5.13
CA PRO A 3 -8.79 -1.80 4.61
C PRO A 3 -7.90 -2.51 5.63
N ASP A 4 -7.81 -3.84 5.56
CA ASP A 4 -6.86 -4.59 6.37
C ASP A 4 -5.41 -4.25 5.98
N ILE A 5 -5.16 -4.02 4.69
CA ILE A 5 -3.85 -3.71 4.14
C ILE A 5 -3.96 -2.57 3.13
N LEU A 6 -3.06 -1.60 3.24
CA LEU A 6 -2.81 -0.57 2.23
C LEU A 6 -1.36 -0.69 1.74
N CYS A 7 -1.22 -1.06 0.46
CA CYS A 7 0.07 -1.26 -0.18
C CYS A 7 0.48 -0.01 -0.98
N ILE A 8 1.71 0.48 -0.75
CA ILE A 8 2.29 1.64 -1.44
C ILE A 8 3.26 1.14 -2.51
N GLY A 9 2.94 1.44 -3.77
CA GLY A 9 3.76 1.06 -4.93
C GLY A 9 4.39 2.23 -5.68
N GLY A 10 4.89 1.94 -6.88
CA GLY A 10 5.56 2.92 -7.75
C GLY A 10 6.98 3.27 -7.29
N GLY A 11 7.64 4.17 -8.02
CA GLY A 11 9.07 4.49 -7.80
C GLY A 11 9.39 4.97 -6.39
N ILE A 12 8.46 5.66 -5.73
CA ILE A 12 8.65 6.17 -4.35
C ILE A 12 8.75 5.05 -3.32
N SER A 13 8.16 3.87 -3.59
CA SER A 13 8.24 2.72 -2.68
C SER A 13 9.67 2.18 -2.51
N ASN A 14 10.59 2.52 -3.43
CA ASN A 14 12.00 2.14 -3.34
C ASN A 14 12.74 2.83 -2.17
N GLU A 15 12.20 3.92 -1.63
CA GLU A 15 12.75 4.59 -0.44
C GLU A 15 12.58 3.77 0.85
N GLY A 16 11.83 2.65 0.80
CA GLY A 16 11.81 1.68 1.88
C GLY A 16 11.29 2.28 3.20
N GLU A 17 12.03 2.02 4.28
CA GLU A 17 11.70 2.54 5.61
C GLU A 17 11.82 4.06 5.74
N ALA A 18 12.60 4.73 4.88
CA ALA A 18 12.67 6.19 4.88
C ALA A 18 11.31 6.82 4.53
N LEU A 19 10.53 6.15 3.66
CA LEU A 19 9.14 6.49 3.38
C LEU A 19 8.18 5.88 4.41
N LEU A 20 8.32 4.59 4.68
CA LEU A 20 7.28 3.82 5.39
C LEU A 20 7.14 4.22 6.86
N ARG A 21 8.25 4.52 7.54
CA ARG A 21 8.24 4.90 8.97
C ARG A 21 7.47 6.21 9.24
N PRO A 22 7.79 7.35 8.60
CA PRO A 22 7.03 8.58 8.83
C PRO A 22 5.57 8.45 8.40
N LEU A 23 5.27 7.64 7.38
CA LEU A 23 3.89 7.37 6.97
C LEU A 23 3.09 6.61 8.04
N LYS A 24 3.70 5.59 8.66
CA LYS A 24 3.09 4.87 9.79
C LYS A 24 2.81 5.81 10.96
N GLU A 25 3.78 6.65 11.34
CA GLU A 25 3.60 7.62 12.42
C GLU A 25 2.48 8.63 12.13
N TYR A 26 2.35 9.09 10.89
CA TYR A 26 1.29 9.99 10.48
C TYR A 26 -0.08 9.29 10.53
N VAL A 27 -0.19 8.09 9.98
CA VAL A 27 -1.45 7.33 9.98
C VAL A 27 -1.88 6.97 11.39
N ASP A 28 -0.96 6.58 12.28
CA ASP A 28 -1.29 6.28 13.68
C ASP A 28 -1.81 7.50 14.45
N ARG A 29 -1.36 8.71 14.09
CA ARG A 29 -1.79 9.96 14.73
C ARG A 29 -3.10 10.49 14.17
N GLU A 30 -3.29 10.41 12.87
CA GLU A 30 -4.37 11.12 12.16
C GLU A 30 -5.54 10.21 11.76
N ALA A 31 -5.33 8.90 11.64
CA ALA A 31 -6.41 8.00 11.26
C ALA A 31 -7.44 7.86 12.39
N ASN A 32 -8.73 7.88 12.02
CA ASN A 32 -9.83 7.59 12.92
C ASN A 32 -10.40 6.19 12.58
N PRO A 33 -9.82 5.10 13.13
CA PRO A 33 -10.24 3.75 12.80
C PRO A 33 -11.67 3.48 13.30
N MET A 34 -12.47 2.83 12.46
CA MET A 34 -13.77 2.27 12.86
C MET A 34 -13.60 1.13 13.87
N ASN A 35 -12.49 0.38 13.78
CA ASN A 35 -12.10 -0.64 14.75
C ASN A 35 -10.63 -0.46 15.14
N VAL A 36 -10.38 -0.18 16.42
CA VAL A 36 -9.03 0.05 16.98
C VAL A 36 -8.19 -1.22 17.03
N GLU A 37 -8.81 -2.40 17.11
CA GLU A 37 -8.14 -3.69 17.15
C GLU A 37 -7.67 -4.15 15.76
N ASN A 38 -8.27 -3.62 14.70
CA ASN A 38 -7.95 -3.99 13.31
C ASN A 38 -7.42 -2.80 12.52
N LYS A 39 -6.30 -2.22 12.95
CA LYS A 39 -5.66 -1.11 12.22
C LYS A 39 -5.19 -1.56 10.84
N THR A 40 -5.35 -0.68 9.85
CA THR A 40 -4.80 -0.87 8.51
C THR A 40 -3.29 -1.05 8.56
N VAL A 41 -2.79 -2.14 7.97
CA VAL A 41 -1.36 -2.40 7.83
C VAL A 41 -0.84 -1.67 6.59
N LEU A 42 0.19 -0.84 6.78
CA LEU A 42 0.92 -0.21 5.69
C LEU A 42 2.08 -1.09 5.25
N CYS A 43 2.16 -1.37 3.95
CA CYS A 43 3.27 -2.13 3.37
C CYS A 43 3.73 -1.53 2.03
N LEU A 44 4.92 -1.93 1.58
CA LEU A 44 5.45 -1.54 0.28
C LEU A 44 5.20 -2.65 -0.75
N ALA A 45 4.96 -2.27 -2.00
CA ALA A 45 4.84 -3.21 -3.10
C ALA A 45 6.16 -3.94 -3.30
N LYS A 46 6.19 -5.24 -3.01
CA LYS A 46 7.41 -6.08 -3.15
C LYS A 46 7.94 -6.14 -4.58
N LEU A 47 7.06 -5.93 -5.56
CA LEU A 47 7.38 -5.92 -6.99
C LEU A 47 7.75 -4.51 -7.47
N GLY A 48 7.73 -3.48 -6.62
CA GLY A 48 8.07 -2.11 -6.99
C GLY A 48 7.29 -1.63 -8.21
N ASN A 49 8.02 -1.20 -9.25
CA ASN A 49 7.44 -0.75 -10.51
C ASN A 49 6.76 -1.87 -11.30
N ASP A 50 7.22 -3.12 -11.16
CA ASP A 50 6.67 -4.27 -11.88
C ASP A 50 5.25 -4.59 -11.42
N ALA A 51 4.85 -4.20 -10.21
CA ALA A 51 3.49 -4.35 -9.71
C ALA A 51 2.45 -3.75 -10.67
N GLY A 52 2.75 -2.59 -11.25
CA GLY A 52 1.85 -1.91 -12.19
C GLY A 52 1.81 -2.58 -13.56
N ILE A 53 2.97 -2.98 -14.09
CA ILE A 53 3.08 -3.63 -15.41
C ILE A 53 2.37 -4.99 -15.38
N ILE A 54 2.65 -5.80 -14.36
CA ILE A 54 2.03 -7.12 -14.17
C ILE A 54 0.51 -6.96 -13.97
N GLY A 55 0.10 -5.99 -13.16
CA GLY A 55 -1.32 -5.69 -12.96
C GLY A 55 -2.02 -5.31 -14.27
N ALA A 56 -1.42 -4.44 -15.08
CA ALA A 56 -1.99 -4.02 -16.36
C ALA A 56 -2.10 -5.19 -17.37
N ALA A 57 -1.08 -6.06 -17.44
CA ALA A 57 -1.12 -7.24 -18.30
C ALA A 57 -2.27 -8.18 -17.92
N LEU A 58 -2.41 -8.49 -16.61
CA LEU A 58 -3.47 -9.38 -16.11
C LEU A 58 -4.87 -8.77 -16.21
N SER A 59 -4.99 -7.44 -16.12
CA SER A 59 -6.27 -6.76 -16.31
C SER A 59 -6.77 -6.88 -17.75
N GLY A 60 -5.87 -6.84 -18.74
CA GLY A 60 -6.23 -7.05 -20.15
C GLY A 60 -6.67 -8.47 -20.47
N GLU A 61 -6.22 -9.47 -19.70
CA GLU A 61 -6.64 -10.87 -19.83
C GLU A 61 -8.00 -11.15 -19.17
N GLN A 62 -8.40 -10.39 -18.16
CA GLN A 62 -9.70 -10.57 -17.48
C GLN A 62 -10.89 -10.05 -18.28
N GLU A 63 -10.66 -9.25 -19.32
CA GLU A 63 -11.68 -8.74 -20.23
C GLU A 63 -11.87 -9.61 -21.49
N ALA A 64 -11.11 -10.72 -21.62
CA ALA A 64 -11.18 -11.69 -22.71
C ALA A 64 -11.88 -13.00 -22.29
#